data_AF-A0A2W2E2C4-F1
#
_entry.id   AF-A0A2W2E2C4-F1
#
_cell.length_a   1.000
_cell.length_b   1.000
_cell.length_c   1.000
_cell.angle_alpha   90.00
_cell.angle_beta   90.00
_cell.angle_gamma   90.00
#
_symmetry.space_group_name_H-M   'P 1'
#
loop_
_entity.id
_entity.type
_entity.pdbx_description
1 polymer ?
#
loop_
_entity_poly.entity_id
_entity_poly.type
_entity_poly.pdbx_seq_one_letter_code
_entity_poly.pdbx_strand_id
1 'polypeptide(L)'
;MHIEIADHVDLDRAEALVSWLERPHLDRVTITLPGLDTTERERAAVTVLRLFNDCGCAWGLAALVLAGTGALLVRPDGGQGIAGVVLAGLLAAAAGKLLGLAWSRRRLLALLHNLRSAS
;
A
#
# COMPACT_ATOMS: atom_id res chain seq x y z
N MET A 1 13.25 -2.86 -10.24
CA MET A 1 13.61 -4.26 -9.91
C MET A 1 12.64 -5.25 -10.57
N HIS A 2 13.11 -6.42 -11.03
CA HIS A 2 12.25 -7.49 -11.56
C HIS A 2 12.17 -8.66 -10.57
N ILE A 3 10.97 -9.23 -10.39
CA ILE A 3 10.76 -10.43 -9.59
C ILE A 3 10.01 -11.48 -10.43
N GLU A 4 10.50 -12.71 -10.39
CA GLU A 4 9.81 -13.89 -10.89
C GLU A 4 9.32 -14.74 -9.71
N ILE A 5 8.11 -15.27 -9.80
CA ILE A 5 7.50 -16.15 -8.80
C ILE A 5 7.12 -17.45 -9.49
N ALA A 6 8.00 -18.43 -9.44
CA ALA A 6 7.83 -19.75 -10.05
C ALA A 6 7.41 -20.82 -9.04
N ASP A 7 7.83 -20.68 -7.79
CA ASP A 7 7.59 -21.65 -6.72
C ASP A 7 7.32 -20.99 -5.35
N HIS A 8 7.18 -21.82 -4.32
CA HIS A 8 6.96 -21.35 -2.95
C HIS A 8 8.16 -20.63 -2.33
N VAL A 9 9.38 -20.92 -2.77
CA VAL A 9 10.60 -20.25 -2.28
C VAL A 9 10.63 -18.81 -2.79
N ASP A 10 10.19 -18.57 -4.03
CA ASP A 10 10.05 -17.22 -4.56
C ASP A 10 8.95 -16.43 -3.85
N LEU A 11 7.87 -17.08 -3.43
CA LEU A 11 6.84 -16.45 -2.59
C LEU A 11 7.41 -16.01 -1.24
N ASP A 12 8.25 -16.83 -0.60
CA ASP A 12 8.92 -16.49 0.67
C ASP A 12 9.89 -15.31 0.49
N ARG A 13 10.63 -15.30 -0.61
CA ARG A 13 11.53 -14.20 -0.96
C ARG A 13 10.74 -12.92 -1.22
N ALA A 14 9.62 -12.99 -1.93
CA ALA A 14 8.74 -11.85 -2.15
C ALA A 14 8.15 -11.33 -0.83
N GLU A 15 7.74 -12.22 0.07
CA GLU A 15 7.25 -11.90 1.42
C GLU A 15 8.31 -11.16 2.25
N ALA A 16 9.58 -11.60 2.19
CA ALA A 16 10.71 -10.94 2.86
C ALA A 16 10.96 -9.52 2.34
N LEU A 17 10.66 -9.24 1.05
CA LEU A 17 10.76 -7.91 0.46
C LEU A 17 9.60 -6.97 0.86
N VAL A 18 8.54 -7.50 1.49
CA VAL A 18 7.42 -6.70 2.02
C VAL A 18 7.81 -6.03 3.35
N SER A 19 8.79 -5.13 3.28
CA SER A 19 9.17 -4.28 4.40
C SER A 19 8.23 -3.07 4.53
N TRP A 20 8.27 -2.41 5.70
CA TRP A 20 7.42 -1.25 6.00
C TRP A 20 8.09 0.09 5.60
N LEU A 21 9.43 0.16 5.67
CA LEU A 21 10.19 1.39 5.40
C LEU A 21 10.98 1.39 4.09
N GLU A 22 11.49 0.24 3.65
CA GLU A 22 12.35 0.11 2.48
C GLU A 22 11.76 -0.91 1.52
N ARG A 23 10.63 -0.57 0.90
CA ARG A 23 10.10 -1.40 -0.19
C ARG A 23 10.84 -1.06 -1.48
N PRO A 24 11.44 -2.05 -2.16
CA PRO A 24 12.02 -1.80 -3.47
C PRO A 24 10.90 -1.50 -4.48
N HIS A 25 11.17 -0.56 -5.39
CA HIS A 25 10.29 -0.32 -6.52
C HIS A 25 10.41 -1.46 -7.53
N LEU A 26 9.28 -2.05 -7.89
CA LEU A 26 9.23 -3.13 -8.86
C LEU A 26 8.82 -2.57 -10.23
N ASP A 27 9.58 -2.91 -11.26
CA ASP A 27 9.29 -2.51 -12.64
C ASP A 27 8.45 -3.58 -13.34
N ARG A 28 8.67 -4.85 -12.95
CA ARG A 28 8.02 -6.01 -13.57
C ARG A 28 7.91 -7.17 -12.58
N VAL A 29 6.74 -7.79 -12.56
CA VAL A 29 6.47 -9.05 -11.83
C VAL A 29 6.01 -10.08 -12.84
N THR A 30 6.59 -11.29 -12.79
CA THR A 30 6.17 -12.43 -13.60
C THR A 30 5.78 -13.57 -12.65
N ILE A 31 4.63 -14.22 -12.90
CA ILE A 31 4.14 -15.34 -12.09
C ILE A 31 4.00 -16.57 -12.99
N THR A 32 4.74 -17.62 -12.68
CA THR A 32 4.79 -18.89 -13.43
C THR A 32 4.33 -20.10 -12.61
N LEU A 33 3.80 -19.86 -11.40
CA LEU A 33 3.29 -20.87 -10.48
C LEU A 33 2.40 -21.93 -11.17
N PRO A 34 2.68 -23.23 -10.96
CA PRO A 34 1.82 -24.31 -11.42
C PRO A 34 0.45 -24.23 -10.70
N GLY A 35 -0.63 -24.60 -11.40
CA GLY A 35 -1.99 -24.56 -10.84
C GLY A 35 -2.82 -23.31 -11.17
N LEU A 36 -2.19 -22.22 -11.58
CA LEU A 36 -2.89 -21.00 -12.03
C LEU A 36 -3.05 -20.94 -13.56
N ASP A 37 -4.21 -20.50 -14.03
CA ASP A 37 -4.44 -20.18 -15.45
C ASP A 37 -3.62 -18.94 -15.89
N THR A 38 -3.37 -18.81 -17.19
CA THR A 38 -2.64 -17.65 -17.76
C THR A 38 -3.28 -16.32 -17.38
N THR A 39 -4.62 -16.26 -17.38
CA THR A 39 -5.34 -15.03 -17.01
C THR A 39 -5.20 -14.70 -15.52
N GLU A 40 -5.14 -15.71 -14.66
CA GLU A 40 -4.98 -15.54 -13.22
C GLU A 40 -3.55 -15.11 -12.88
N ARG A 41 -2.55 -15.69 -13.55
CA ARG A 41 -1.14 -15.29 -13.43
C ARG A 41 -0.93 -13.82 -13.78
N GLU A 42 -1.49 -13.36 -14.90
CA GLU A 42 -1.39 -11.96 -15.31
C GLU A 42 -2.08 -11.01 -14.32
N ARG A 43 -3.30 -11.34 -13.88
CA ARG A 43 -4.01 -10.51 -12.89
C ARG A 43 -3.26 -10.47 -11.56
N ALA A 44 -2.72 -11.60 -11.10
CA ALA A 44 -1.95 -11.66 -9.87
C ALA A 44 -0.66 -10.84 -10.01
N ALA A 45 0.06 -10.93 -11.13
CA ALA A 45 1.29 -10.17 -11.37
C ALA A 45 1.04 -8.66 -11.36
N VAL A 46 0.00 -8.20 -12.06
CA VAL A 46 -0.42 -6.79 -12.05
C VAL A 46 -0.81 -6.33 -10.64
N THR A 47 -1.50 -7.18 -9.89
CA THR A 47 -1.94 -6.84 -8.53
C THR A 47 -0.76 -6.75 -7.56
N VAL A 48 0.18 -7.69 -7.61
CA VAL A 48 1.42 -7.68 -6.81
C VAL A 48 2.24 -6.43 -7.13
N LEU A 49 2.47 -6.14 -8.41
CA LEU A 49 3.19 -4.95 -8.86
C LEU A 49 2.58 -3.66 -8.30
N ARG A 50 1.23 -3.54 -8.40
CA ARG A 50 0.51 -2.37 -7.92
C ARG A 50 0.62 -2.21 -6.40
N LEU A 51 0.51 -3.30 -5.64
CA LEU A 51 0.55 -3.27 -4.17
C LEU A 51 1.96 -3.04 -3.63
N PHE A 52 3.00 -3.51 -4.31
CA PHE A 52 4.39 -3.20 -3.97
C PHE A 52 4.70 -1.71 -4.15
N ASN A 53 4.18 -1.12 -5.23
CA ASN A 53 4.45 0.27 -5.59
C ASN A 53 3.46 1.28 -4.99
N ASP A 54 2.53 0.85 -4.13
CA ASP A 54 1.56 1.75 -3.48
C ASP A 54 2.21 2.52 -2.33
N CYS A 55 2.32 3.85 -2.50
CA CYS A 55 2.86 4.77 -1.50
C CYS A 55 1.85 5.18 -0.41
N GLY A 56 0.60 4.70 -0.46
CA GLY A 56 -0.47 5.14 0.44
C GLY A 56 -0.90 6.59 0.21
N CYS A 57 -0.49 7.21 -0.90
CA CYS A 57 -0.73 8.63 -1.18
C CYS A 57 -2.22 8.97 -1.27
N ALA A 58 -3.06 8.07 -1.79
CA ALA A 58 -4.51 8.24 -1.83
C ALA A 58 -5.12 8.30 -0.41
N TRP A 59 -4.65 7.45 0.50
CA TRP A 59 -5.09 7.45 1.90
C TRP A 59 -4.65 8.70 2.65
N GLY A 60 -3.43 9.18 2.40
CA GLY A 60 -2.95 10.47 2.91
C GLY A 60 -3.81 11.65 2.45
N LEU A 61 -4.16 11.68 1.16
CA LEU A 61 -5.00 12.74 0.60
C LEU A 61 -6.43 12.67 1.16
N ALA A 62 -7.01 11.48 1.30
CA ALA A 62 -8.31 11.30 1.94
C ALA A 62 -8.32 11.76 3.41
N ALA A 63 -7.28 11.42 4.18
CA ALA A 63 -7.14 11.84 5.57
C ALA A 63 -6.98 13.37 5.69
N LEU A 64 -6.22 13.99 4.78
CA LEU A 64 -6.09 15.45 4.71
C LEU A 64 -7.42 16.13 4.41
N VAL A 65 -8.19 15.60 3.45
CA VAL A 65 -9.53 16.13 3.11
C VAL A 65 -10.47 16.02 4.29
N LEU A 66 -10.49 14.88 5.01
CA LEU A 66 -11.30 14.69 6.21
C LEU A 66 -10.89 15.63 7.36
N ALA A 67 -9.60 15.83 7.56
CA ALA A 67 -9.09 16.77 8.55
C ALA A 67 -9.48 18.22 8.19
N GLY A 68 -9.39 18.58 6.91
CA GLY A 68 -9.79 19.89 6.40
C GLY A 68 -11.28 20.16 6.54
N THR A 69 -12.14 19.20 6.20
CA THR A 69 -13.59 19.33 6.38
C THR A 69 -13.97 19.39 7.86
N GLY A 70 -13.31 18.61 8.72
CA GLY A 70 -13.48 18.70 10.17
C GLY A 70 -13.10 20.07 10.73
N ALA A 71 -12.00 20.65 10.25
CA ALA A 71 -11.56 21.97 10.68
C ALA A 71 -12.54 23.09 10.29
N LEU A 72 -13.20 22.99 9.14
CA LEU A 72 -14.24 23.94 8.72
C LEU A 72 -15.43 23.98 9.71
N LEU A 73 -15.74 22.86 10.36
CA LEU A 73 -16.81 22.78 11.35
C LEU A 73 -16.45 23.46 12.68
N VAL A 74 -15.16 23.46 13.04
CA VAL A 74 -14.67 24.01 14.32
C VAL A 74 -14.43 25.52 14.24
N ARG A 75 -14.34 26.10 13.03
CA ARG A 75 -14.10 27.54 12.77
C ARG A 75 -12.97 28.11 13.64
N PRO A 76 -11.71 27.69 13.39
CA PRO A 76 -10.58 28.17 14.17
C PRO A 76 -10.42 29.68 14.01
N ASP A 77 -10.46 30.41 15.12
CA ASP A 77 -10.21 31.85 15.15
C ASP A 77 -8.76 32.16 15.56
N GLY A 78 -8.16 33.16 14.91
CA GLY A 78 -6.81 33.64 15.21
C GLY A 78 -5.67 32.78 14.63
N GLY A 79 -4.46 33.37 14.58
CA GLY A 79 -3.29 32.74 13.95
C GLY A 79 -2.85 31.42 14.60
N GLN A 80 -3.04 31.27 15.91
CA GLN A 80 -2.76 30.01 16.62
C GLN A 80 -3.74 28.88 16.26
N GLY A 81 -5.02 29.20 16.06
CA GLY A 81 -6.03 28.24 15.62
C GLY A 81 -5.75 27.72 14.21
N ILE A 82 -5.36 28.63 13.31
CA ILE A 82 -4.97 28.28 11.93
C ILE A 82 -3.71 27.38 11.94
N ALA A 83 -2.68 27.76 12.71
CA ALA A 83 -1.46 26.97 12.81
C ALA A 83 -1.73 25.55 13.37
N GLY A 84 -2.61 25.43 14.38
CA GLY A 84 -3.01 24.14 14.94
C GLY A 84 -3.72 23.24 13.94
N VAL A 85 -4.64 23.79 13.13
CA VAL A 85 -5.34 23.04 12.08
C VAL A 85 -4.39 22.56 10.99
N VAL A 86 -3.46 23.42 10.55
CA VAL A 86 -2.45 23.04 9.55
C VAL A 86 -1.58 21.89 10.08
N LEU A 87 -1.12 21.98 11.32
CA LEU A 87 -0.30 20.93 11.95
C LEU A 87 -1.09 19.62 12.09
N ALA A 88 -2.33 19.69 12.56
CA ALA A 88 -3.22 18.53 12.67
C ALA A 88 -3.50 17.89 11.31
N GLY A 89 -3.70 18.68 10.26
CA GLY A 89 -3.88 18.21 8.89
C GLY A 89 -2.65 17.49 8.34
N LEU A 90 -1.44 18.01 8.60
CA LEU A 90 -0.19 17.35 8.22
C LEU A 90 0.00 16.01 8.95
N LEU A 91 -0.27 15.98 10.26
CA LEU A 91 -0.22 14.74 11.05
C LEU A 91 -1.26 13.72 10.57
N ALA A 92 -2.48 14.17 10.26
CA ALA A 92 -3.53 13.32 9.72
C ALA A 92 -3.14 12.76 8.34
N ALA A 93 -2.55 13.57 7.46
CA ALA A 93 -2.06 13.13 6.16
C ALA A 93 -0.93 12.09 6.28
N ALA A 94 0.01 12.33 7.20
CA ALA A 94 1.08 11.38 7.51
C ALA A 94 0.51 10.05 8.06
N ALA A 95 -0.40 10.11 9.02
CA ALA A 95 -1.09 8.94 9.55
C ALA A 95 -1.87 8.19 8.47
N GLY A 96 -2.57 8.90 7.59
CA GLY A 96 -3.28 8.33 6.45
C GLY A 96 -2.35 7.59 5.49
N LYS A 97 -1.18 8.16 5.17
CA LYS A 97 -0.16 7.47 4.37
C LYS A 97 0.31 6.17 5.03
N LEU A 98 0.66 6.22 6.32
CA LEU A 98 1.13 5.05 7.08
C LEU A 98 0.05 3.96 7.13
N LEU A 99 -1.21 4.35 7.30
CA LEU A 99 -2.35 3.44 7.33
C LEU A 99 -2.59 2.80 5.96
N GLY A 100 -2.46 3.58 4.88
CA GLY A 100 -2.49 3.08 3.51
C GLY A 100 -1.37 2.08 3.22
N LEU A 101 -0.15 2.35 3.67
CA LEU A 101 1.00 1.43 3.56
C LEU A 101 0.78 0.14 4.37
N ALA A 102 0.25 0.25 5.59
CA ALA A 102 -0.10 -0.91 6.41
C ALA A 102 -1.20 -1.76 5.77
N TRP A 103 -2.20 -1.12 5.15
CA TRP A 103 -3.27 -1.80 4.42
C TRP A 103 -2.76 -2.50 3.17
N SER A 104 -1.95 -1.81 2.34
CA SER A 104 -1.34 -2.41 1.14
C SER A 104 -0.47 -3.61 1.51
N ARG A 105 0.28 -3.52 2.61
CA ARG A 105 1.05 -4.63 3.19
C ARG A 105 0.18 -5.84 3.50
N ARG A 106 -0.89 -5.64 4.27
CA ARG A 106 -1.80 -6.73 4.67
C ARG A 106 -2.43 -7.39 3.45
N ARG A 107 -2.87 -6.59 2.48
CA ARG A 107 -3.50 -7.10 1.25
C ARG A 107 -2.51 -7.88 0.38
N LEU A 108 -1.26 -7.44 0.31
CA LEU A 108 -0.19 -8.12 -0.39
C LEU A 108 0.15 -9.47 0.26
N LEU A 109 0.32 -9.49 1.59
CA LEU A 109 0.55 -10.73 2.34
C LEU A 109 -0.61 -11.73 2.19
N ALA A 110 -1.85 -11.24 2.27
CA ALA A 110 -3.03 -12.08 2.04
C ALA A 110 -3.05 -12.67 0.62
N LEU A 111 -2.66 -11.88 -0.38
CA LEU A 111 -2.59 -12.35 -1.77
C LEU A 111 -1.48 -13.39 -1.97
N LEU A 112 -0.30 -13.17 -1.39
CA LEU A 112 0.79 -14.16 -1.42
C LEU A 112 0.38 -15.47 -0.72
N HIS A 113 -0.32 -15.37 0.41
CA HIS A 113 -0.83 -16.54 1.12
C HIS A 113 -1.88 -17.30 0.30
N ASN A 114 -2.80 -16.58 -0.36
CA ASN A 114 -3.80 -17.20 -1.24
C ASN A 114 -3.14 -17.89 -2.44
N LEU A 115 -2.11 -17.29 -3.04
CA LEU A 115 -1.34 -17.92 -4.11
C LEU A 115 -0.65 -19.20 -3.63
N ARG A 116 -0.08 -19.19 -2.42
CA ARG A 116 0.53 -20.38 -1.79
C ARG A 116 -0.48 -21.51 -1.60
N SER A 117 -1.75 -21.20 -1.29
CA SER A 117 -2.79 -22.21 -1.11
C SER A 117 -3.42 -22.73 -2.41
N ALA A 118 -3.21 -22.04 -3.54
CA ALA A 118 -3.82 -22.35 -4.83
C ALA A 118 -2.90 -23.15 -5.78
N SER A 119 -1.60 -23.16 -5.50
CA SER A 119 -0.57 -23.97 -6.16
C SER A 119 -0.32 -25.27 -5.42
#